data_AF-A0A950RBU2-F1
#
_entry.id   AF-A0A950RBU2-F1
#
_cell.length_a   1.000
_cell.length_b   1.000
_cell.length_c   1.000
_cell.angle_alpha   90.00
_cell.angle_beta   90.00
_cell.angle_gamma   90.00
#
_symmetry.space_group_name_H-M   'P 1'
#
loop_
_entity.id
_entity.type
_entity.pdbx_description
1 polymer ?
#
loop_
_entity_poly.entity_id
_entity_poly.type
_entity_poly.pdbx_seq_one_letter_code
_entity_poly.pdbx_strand_id
1 'polypeptide(L)'
;MDAATEEKSAGKCPVVHGSRGRSNRDWWPSHLNIDVLHQHSSLSDPMGKTFDYAAEFKSLDLNAVIKDLHALMTDSQDWWPA
;
A
#
# COMPACT_ATOMS: atom_id res chain seq x y z
N MET A 1 2.67 -7.84 -38.27
CA MET A 1 3.20 -6.50 -37.96
C MET A 1 3.65 -6.51 -36.50
N ASP A 2 4.91 -6.90 -36.34
CA ASP A 2 5.89 -6.67 -35.26
C ASP A 2 5.38 -6.42 -33.83
N ALA A 3 5.36 -7.49 -33.05
CA ALA A 3 5.35 -7.41 -31.60
C ALA A 3 6.69 -6.83 -31.14
N ALA A 4 6.69 -5.58 -30.66
CA ALA A 4 7.84 -5.00 -29.99
C ALA A 4 8.13 -5.76 -28.69
N THR A 5 8.94 -6.81 -28.78
CA THR A 5 9.61 -7.44 -27.65
C THR A 5 10.78 -6.56 -27.22
N GLU A 6 10.50 -5.48 -26.51
CA GLU A 6 11.52 -4.86 -25.66
C GLU A 6 11.56 -5.60 -24.31
N GLU A 7 12.59 -6.43 -24.18
CA GLU A 7 13.06 -7.03 -22.94
C GLU A 7 13.47 -5.94 -21.94
N LYS A 8 12.51 -5.45 -21.14
CA LYS A 8 12.80 -4.83 -19.84
C LYS A 8 12.21 -5.69 -18.74
N SER A 9 13.09 -6.47 -18.11
CA SER A 9 12.82 -7.33 -16.95
C SER A 9 12.37 -6.56 -15.69
N ALA A 10 12.39 -5.22 -15.72
CA ALA A 10 11.99 -4.39 -14.59
C ALA A 10 10.49 -4.55 -14.24
N GLY A 11 10.19 -5.07 -13.06
CA GLY A 11 8.84 -5.10 -12.48
C GLY A 11 7.98 -6.31 -12.83
N LYS A 12 8.49 -7.30 -13.58
CA LYS A 12 7.77 -8.55 -13.85
C LYS A 12 8.05 -9.58 -12.74
N CYS A 13 7.01 -10.30 -12.30
CA CYS A 13 7.20 -11.44 -11.41
C CYS A 13 7.89 -12.59 -12.19
N PRO A 14 9.04 -13.12 -11.73
CA PRO A 14 9.77 -14.18 -12.43
C PRO A 14 9.04 -15.53 -12.41
N VAL A 15 8.13 -15.72 -11.45
CA VAL A 15 7.24 -16.88 -11.35
C VAL A 15 5.81 -16.39 -11.51
N VAL A 16 5.13 -16.85 -12.56
CA VAL A 16 3.75 -16.46 -12.86
C VAL A 16 2.80 -17.24 -11.94
N HIS A 17 2.32 -16.60 -10.87
CA HIS A 17 1.31 -17.17 -9.98
C HIS A 17 -0.09 -16.91 -10.55
N GLY A 18 -0.72 -17.96 -11.11
CA GLY A 18 -2.07 -17.91 -11.67
C GLY A 18 -2.17 -17.24 -13.06
N SER A 19 -3.27 -17.49 -13.78
CA SER A 19 -3.56 -16.82 -15.05
C SER A 19 -4.00 -15.37 -14.78
N ARG A 20 -3.05 -14.48 -14.50
CA ARG A 20 -3.29 -13.05 -14.72
C ARG A 20 -3.22 -12.83 -16.22
N GLY A 21 -4.40 -12.79 -16.86
CA GLY A 21 -4.51 -12.39 -18.26
C GLY A 21 -3.91 -11.00 -18.49
N ARG A 22 -3.55 -10.72 -19.74
CA ARG A 22 -3.06 -9.39 -20.13
C ARG A 22 -4.13 -8.35 -19.81
N SER A 23 -3.72 -7.26 -19.18
CA SER A 23 -4.55 -6.10 -18.86
C SER A 23 -4.57 -5.10 -20.01
N ASN A 24 -5.47 -4.12 -19.97
CA ASN A 24 -5.52 -3.03 -20.96
C ASN A 24 -4.21 -2.23 -21.03
N ARG A 25 -3.48 -2.12 -19.92
CA ARG A 25 -2.19 -1.41 -19.87
C ARG A 25 -1.09 -2.17 -20.62
N ASP A 26 -1.19 -3.49 -20.70
CA ASP A 26 -0.24 -4.31 -21.45
C ASP A 26 -0.45 -4.16 -22.97
N TRP A 27 -1.69 -3.90 -23.40
CA TRP A 27 -2.04 -3.71 -24.82
C TRP A 27 -1.89 -2.27 -25.29
N TRP A 28 -2.21 -1.28 -24.45
CA TRP A 28 -2.13 0.15 -24.77
C TRP A 28 -1.29 0.89 -23.71
N PRO A 29 0.05 0.78 -23.76
CA PRO A 29 0.92 1.34 -22.75
C PRO A 29 0.88 2.88 -22.67
N SER A 30 0.54 3.56 -23.78
CA SER A 30 0.47 5.03 -23.87
C SER A 30 -0.94 5.60 -23.63
N HIS A 31 -1.92 4.78 -23.21
CA HIS A 31 -3.27 5.27 -22.92
C HIS A 31 -3.31 6.12 -21.64
N LEU A 32 -4.23 7.08 -21.58
CA LEU A 32 -4.43 7.94 -20.42
C LEU A 32 -4.89 7.11 -19.20
N ASN A 33 -4.04 7.06 -18.17
CA ASN A 33 -4.38 6.36 -16.94
C ASN A 33 -5.32 7.18 -16.05
N ILE A 34 -6.57 6.72 -15.88
CA ILE A 34 -7.57 7.32 -14.99
C ILE A 34 -7.64 6.63 -13.62
N ASP A 35 -6.78 5.64 -13.34
CA ASP A 35 -6.85 4.87 -12.10
C ASP A 35 -6.69 5.73 -10.85
N VAL A 36 -5.98 6.86 -10.98
CA VAL A 36 -5.78 7.83 -9.91
C VAL A 36 -7.08 8.41 -9.37
N LEU A 37 -8.13 8.49 -10.18
CA LEU A 37 -9.40 9.11 -9.79
C LEU A 37 -10.23 8.26 -8.82
N HIS A 38 -9.90 6.98 -8.68
CA HIS A 38 -10.59 6.06 -7.77
C HIS A 38 -9.67 5.46 -6.70
N GLN A 39 -8.44 5.97 -6.59
CA GLN A 39 -7.56 5.67 -5.46
C GLN A 39 -8.21 6.16 -4.15
N HIS A 40 -8.04 5.39 -3.07
CA HIS A 40 -8.58 5.69 -1.74
C HIS A 40 -10.13 5.79 -1.67
N SER A 41 -10.83 5.00 -2.47
CA SER A 41 -12.28 4.85 -2.34
C SER A 41 -12.68 4.37 -0.94
N SER A 42 -13.81 4.90 -0.43
CA SER A 42 -14.44 4.45 0.82
C SER A 42 -14.80 2.96 0.86
N LEU A 43 -14.82 2.28 -0.29
CA LEU A 43 -15.04 0.83 -0.36
C LEU A 43 -13.84 0.02 0.17
N SER A 44 -12.65 0.60 0.14
CA SER A 44 -11.41 -0.02 0.64
C SER A 44 -11.03 0.48 2.03
N ASP A 45 -11.79 1.41 2.60
CA ASP A 45 -11.52 1.98 3.92
C ASP A 45 -12.12 1.09 5.02
N PRO A 46 -11.29 0.46 5.89
CA PRO A 46 -11.78 -0.38 6.97
C PRO A 46 -12.38 0.41 8.15
N MET A 47 -12.12 1.71 8.26
CA MET A 47 -12.54 2.54 9.41
C MET A 47 -14.01 2.94 9.35
N GLY A 48 -14.62 2.89 8.17
CA GLY A 48 -16.02 3.20 7.95
C GLY A 48 -16.32 4.70 7.88
N LYS A 49 -17.49 5.03 7.30
CA LYS A 49 -17.84 6.40 6.89
C LYS A 49 -18.01 7.41 8.03
N THR A 50 -18.19 6.94 9.25
CA THR A 50 -18.47 7.79 10.42
C THR A 50 -17.23 8.06 11.27
N PHE A 51 -16.08 7.47 10.92
CA PHE A 51 -14.86 7.63 11.68
C PHE A 51 -14.21 9.00 11.42
N ASP A 52 -13.94 9.76 12.48
CA ASP A 52 -13.23 11.03 12.43
C ASP A 52 -11.89 10.92 13.15
N TYR A 53 -10.83 10.74 12.38
CA TYR A 53 -9.47 10.63 12.91
C TYR A 53 -9.06 11.85 13.75
N ALA A 54 -9.48 13.06 13.36
CA ALA A 54 -9.09 14.27 14.08
C ALA A 54 -9.80 14.40 15.43
N ALA A 55 -11.03 13.89 15.53
CA ALA A 55 -11.75 13.82 16.80
C ALA A 55 -11.10 12.79 17.75
N GLU A 56 -10.85 11.58 17.26
CA GLU A 56 -10.26 10.49 18.06
C GLU A 56 -8.83 10.81 18.51
N PHE A 57 -8.03 11.44 17.64
CA PHE A 57 -6.67 11.86 17.99
C PHE A 57 -6.65 12.92 19.09
N LYS A 58 -7.66 13.79 19.18
CA LYS A 58 -7.75 14.79 20.27
C LYS A 58 -8.05 14.17 21.62
N SER A 59 -8.74 13.03 21.65
CA SER A 59 -9.00 12.27 22.89
C SER A 59 -7.85 11.36 23.31
N LEU A 60 -6.82 11.21 22.47
CA LEU A 60 -5.68 10.34 22.73
C LEU A 60 -4.77 10.94 23.81
N ASP A 61 -4.38 10.12 24.79
CA ASP A 61 -3.32 10.49 25.75
C ASP A 61 -1.95 10.40 25.09
N LEU A 62 -1.51 11.53 24.52
CA LEU A 62 -0.23 11.62 23.84
C LEU A 62 0.96 11.38 24.78
N ASN A 63 0.85 11.73 26.07
CA ASN A 63 1.93 11.52 27.02
C ASN A 63 2.13 10.03 27.32
N ALA A 64 1.04 9.28 27.43
CA ALA A 64 1.10 7.82 27.56
C ALA A 64 1.75 7.18 26.33
N VAL A 65 1.33 7.57 25.12
CA VAL A 65 1.92 7.05 23.87
C VAL A 65 3.43 7.31 23.80
N ILE A 66 3.87 8.53 24.11
CA ILE A 66 5.30 8.87 24.10
C ILE A 66 6.08 8.04 25.12
N LYS A 67 5.51 7.86 26.32
CA LYS A 67 6.12 7.04 27.37
C LYS A 67 6.27 5.59 26.94
N ASP A 68 5.23 5.02 26.35
CA ASP A 68 5.23 3.63 25.86
C ASP A 68 6.24 3.44 24.72
N LEU A 69 6.36 4.42 23.82
CA LEU A 69 7.39 4.41 22.79
C LEU A 69 8.81 4.43 23.38
N HIS A 70 9.08 5.25 24.39
CA HIS A 70 10.39 5.26 25.07
C HIS A 70 10.70 3.93 25.77
N ALA A 71 9.69 3.28 26.35
CA ALA A 71 9.88 1.96 26.94
C ALA A 71 10.22 0.93 25.85
N LEU A 72 9.48 0.93 24.74
CA LEU A 72 9.66 0.03 23.59
C LEU A 72 11.08 0.14 22.99
N MET A 73 11.67 1.34 22.97
CA MET A 73 13.05 1.53 22.48
C MET A 73 14.10 0.69 23.21
N THR A 74 13.81 0.25 24.43
CA THR A 74 14.70 -0.59 25.25
C THR A 74 14.19 -2.00 25.46
N ASP A 75 13.02 -2.34 24.91
CA ASP A 75 12.39 -3.65 25.03
C ASP A 75 12.74 -4.53 23.83
N SER A 76 13.95 -5.09 23.86
CA SER A 76 14.49 -5.94 22.80
C SER A 76 13.60 -7.16 22.56
N GLN A 77 13.30 -7.42 21.29
CA GLN A 77 12.50 -8.57 20.90
C GLN A 77 13.40 -9.68 20.36
N ASP A 78 13.18 -10.94 20.76
CA ASP A 78 14.05 -12.06 20.35
C ASP A 78 14.10 -12.26 18.82
N TRP A 79 13.02 -11.92 18.12
CA TRP A 79 12.92 -12.01 16.67
C TRP A 79 13.61 -10.84 15.94
N TRP A 80 13.88 -9.74 16.63
CA TRP A 80 14.66 -8.61 16.13
C TRP A 80 15.35 -7.88 17.30
N PRO A 81 16.53 -8.35 17.72
CA PRO A 81 17.23 -7.77 18.86
C PRO A 81 17.64 -6.31 18.61
N ALA A 82 17.60 -5.50 19.67
CA ALA A 82 17.96 -4.09 19.64
C ALA A 82 19.47 -3.85 19.46
#